data_AF-A0A1A2PLJ7-F1
#
_entry.id   AF-A0A1A2PLJ7-F1
#
_cell.length_a   1.000
_cell.length_b   1.000
_cell.length_c   1.000
_cell.angle_alpha   90.00
_cell.angle_beta   90.00
_cell.angle_gamma   90.00
#
_symmetry.space_group_name_H-M   'P 1'
#
loop_
_entity.id
_entity.type
_entity.pdbx_description
1 polymer ?
#
loop_
_entity_poly.entity_id
_entity_poly.type
_entity_poly.pdbx_seq_one_letter_code
_entity_poly.pdbx_strand_id
1 'polypeptide(L)'
;MRTLETMTREPATLTEEQPCIIRVALLEAFHYGEDAVLAAMNPTGLDVLTAALHDAQEHHASRLTCDNRIHTFQSNAGAADICLDGGRDDHVLWRLDPATIQEMIDLLTGMKGHGMCHNYVDIATPAQTLVLSVDEYLVPNAVVHTSPFGYF
;
A
#
# COMPACT_ATOMS: atom_id res chain seq x y z
N MET A 1 41.13 22.19 41.68
CA MET A 1 40.58 20.83 41.57
C MET A 1 39.48 20.90 40.51
N ARG A 2 39.77 20.46 39.28
CA ARG A 2 38.81 20.43 38.16
C ARG A 2 38.03 19.13 38.24
N THR A 3 36.70 19.20 38.29
CA THR A 3 35.85 18.03 38.08
C THR A 3 35.25 18.16 36.69
N LEU A 4 35.63 17.23 35.81
CA LEU A 4 35.05 17.04 34.50
C LEU A 4 33.71 16.32 34.70
N GLU A 5 32.60 16.98 34.39
CA GLU A 5 31.31 16.30 34.23
C GLU A 5 31.33 15.57 32.90
N THR A 6 31.44 14.25 32.98
CA THR A 6 31.24 13.34 31.87
C THR A 6 29.76 13.39 31.48
N MET A 7 29.42 14.16 30.45
CA MET A 7 28.12 14.06 29.80
C MET A 7 28.04 12.70 29.10
N THR A 8 27.42 11.74 29.76
CA THR A 8 26.98 10.49 29.13
C THR A 8 25.91 10.85 28.11
N ARG A 9 26.32 10.86 26.83
CA ARG A 9 25.41 10.99 25.70
C ARG A 9 24.54 9.73 25.67
N GLU A 10 23.23 9.87 25.87
CA GLU A 10 22.28 8.78 25.65
C GLU A 10 22.45 8.24 24.22
N PRO A 11 22.47 6.92 24.00
CA PRO A 11 22.55 6.39 22.66
C PRO A 11 21.27 6.77 21.90
N ALA A 12 21.46 7.40 20.74
CA ALA A 12 20.38 7.60 19.78
C ALA A 12 19.68 6.26 19.56
N THR A 13 18.39 6.21 19.85
CA THR A 13 17.51 5.09 19.53
C THR A 13 17.72 4.78 18.06
N LEU A 14 18.19 3.56 17.80
CA LEU A 14 18.25 2.98 16.47
C LEU A 14 16.87 3.17 15.86
N THR A 15 16.79 3.88 14.73
CA THR A 15 15.61 3.86 13.87
C THR A 15 15.36 2.41 13.53
N GLU A 16 14.42 1.76 14.21
CA GLU A 16 13.82 0.54 13.68
C GLU A 16 13.26 0.94 12.32
N GLU A 17 13.81 0.36 11.25
CA GLU A 17 13.24 0.55 9.92
C GLU A 17 11.77 0.17 10.03
N GLN A 18 10.88 1.12 9.75
CA GLN A 18 9.45 0.87 9.87
C GLN A 18 9.12 -0.35 8.99
N PRO A 19 8.50 -1.40 9.56
CA PRO A 19 8.19 -2.60 8.81
C PRO A 19 7.32 -2.23 7.62
N CYS A 20 7.59 -2.83 6.47
CA CYS A 20 6.71 -2.67 5.32
C CYS A 20 5.30 -3.13 5.68
N ILE A 21 4.29 -2.30 5.44
CA ILE A 21 2.88 -2.68 5.57
C ILE A 21 2.18 -2.37 4.25
N ILE A 22 1.60 -3.41 3.64
CA ILE A 22 0.65 -3.29 2.54
C ILE A 22 -0.48 -4.28 2.83
N ARG A 23 -1.70 -3.77 2.84
CA ARG A 23 -2.94 -4.51 3.13
C ARG A 23 -3.93 -4.28 2.02
N VAL A 24 -4.67 -5.31 1.64
CA VAL A 24 -5.68 -5.21 0.58
C VAL A 24 -7.01 -5.76 1.05
N ALA A 25 -8.10 -5.06 0.81
CA ALA A 25 -9.44 -5.55 1.16
C ALA A 25 -10.45 -5.16 0.09
N LEU A 26 -11.52 -5.94 -0.02
CA LEU A 26 -12.75 -5.50 -0.66
C LEU A 26 -13.56 -4.72 0.39
N LEU A 27 -13.89 -3.47 0.08
CA LEU A 27 -14.81 -2.64 0.82
C LEU A 27 -16.19 -2.78 0.20
N GLU A 28 -17.11 -3.43 0.90
CA GLU A 28 -18.51 -3.53 0.48
C GLU A 28 -19.24 -2.21 0.77
N ALA A 29 -20.09 -1.80 -0.16
CA ALA A 29 -20.90 -0.57 -0.05
C ALA A 29 -20.05 0.66 0.33
N PHE A 30 -18.85 0.77 -0.24
CA PHE A 30 -18.04 1.98 -0.21
C PHE A 30 -18.76 3.13 -0.94
N HIS A 31 -18.26 4.35 -0.83
CA HIS A 31 -18.78 5.60 -1.41
C HIS A 31 -20.08 5.51 -2.26
N TYR A 32 -21.20 6.04 -1.76
CA TYR A 32 -22.53 5.96 -2.38
C TYR A 32 -23.09 4.54 -2.60
N GLY A 33 -22.51 3.52 -1.96
CA GLY A 33 -22.99 2.14 -1.98
C GLY A 33 -22.33 1.26 -3.04
N GLU A 34 -21.30 1.74 -3.72
CA GLU A 34 -20.50 0.95 -4.67
C GLU A 34 -19.33 0.28 -3.97
N ASP A 35 -19.00 -0.94 -4.36
CA ASP A 35 -17.84 -1.63 -3.78
C ASP A 35 -16.52 -1.01 -4.26
N ALA A 36 -15.46 -1.14 -3.48
CA ALA A 36 -14.12 -0.71 -3.86
C ALA A 36 -13.05 -1.67 -3.36
N VAL A 37 -11.94 -1.79 -4.08
CA VAL A 37 -10.73 -2.42 -3.55
C VAL A 37 -9.94 -1.35 -2.80
N LEU A 38 -9.55 -1.61 -1.56
CA LEU A 38 -8.63 -0.77 -0.80
C LEU A 38 -7.24 -1.40 -0.80
N ALA A 39 -6.23 -0.64 -1.17
CA ALA A 39 -4.82 -0.93 -0.93
C ALA A 39 -4.26 0.09 0.08
N ALA A 40 -4.21 -0.30 1.35
CA ALA A 40 -3.70 0.53 2.44
C ALA A 40 -2.24 0.20 2.74
N MET A 41 -1.40 1.21 2.87
CA MET A 41 0.03 1.03 3.09
C MET A 41 0.61 2.11 4.00
N ASN A 42 1.77 1.82 4.58
CA ASN A 42 2.58 2.84 5.25
C ASN A 42 3.61 3.43 4.26
N PRO A 43 4.42 4.44 4.64
CA PRO A 43 5.41 5.03 3.73
C PRO A 43 6.40 4.01 3.16
N THR A 44 6.89 3.07 3.98
CA THR A 44 7.74 1.96 3.50
C THR A 44 7.01 1.09 2.47
N GLY A 45 5.74 0.76 2.73
CA GLY A 45 4.87 0.00 1.83
C GLY A 45 4.65 0.69 0.49
N LEU A 46 4.44 2.01 0.51
CA LEU A 46 4.33 2.83 -0.69
C LEU A 46 5.60 2.72 -1.54
N ASP A 47 6.78 2.85 -0.93
CA ASP A 47 8.04 2.81 -1.66
C ASP A 47 8.27 1.46 -2.35
N VAL A 48 8.05 0.36 -1.63
CA VAL A 48 8.27 -0.98 -2.20
C VAL A 48 7.17 -1.39 -3.19
N LEU A 49 5.92 -0.94 -3.00
CA LEU A 49 4.85 -1.14 -3.97
C LEU A 49 5.16 -0.42 -5.28
N THR A 50 5.59 0.85 -5.19
CA THR A 50 5.99 1.64 -6.36
C THR A 50 7.15 0.96 -7.10
N ALA A 51 8.15 0.47 -6.38
CA ALA A 51 9.28 -0.26 -6.97
C ALA A 51 8.84 -1.57 -7.67
N ALA A 52 7.93 -2.33 -7.05
CA ALA A 52 7.40 -3.57 -7.64
C ALA A 52 6.57 -3.31 -8.91
N LEU A 53 5.84 -2.20 -8.96
CA LEU A 53 5.09 -1.79 -10.16
C LEU A 53 6.02 -1.40 -11.31
N HIS A 54 7.10 -0.65 -11.02
CA HIS A 54 8.14 -0.37 -12.01
C HIS A 54 8.76 -1.66 -12.58
N ASP A 55 9.10 -2.61 -11.70
CA ASP A 55 9.66 -3.90 -12.10
C ASP A 55 8.66 -4.69 -12.99
N ALA A 56 7.37 -4.67 -12.65
CA ALA A 56 6.34 -5.32 -13.45
C ALA A 56 6.14 -4.63 -14.82
N GLN A 57 6.30 -3.32 -14.89
CA GLN A 57 6.21 -2.56 -16.14
C GLN A 57 7.39 -2.87 -17.07
N GLU A 58 8.58 -3.04 -16.53
CA GLU A 58 9.80 -3.36 -17.30
C GLU A 58 9.85 -4.84 -17.72
N HIS A 59 9.54 -5.74 -16.78
CA HIS A 59 9.74 -7.19 -16.96
C HIS A 59 8.43 -7.97 -17.22
N HIS A 60 7.31 -7.26 -17.38
CA HIS A 60 5.95 -7.80 -17.50
C HIS A 60 5.39 -8.54 -16.28
N ALA A 61 6.22 -8.80 -15.27
CA ALA A 61 5.80 -9.40 -14.02
C ALA A 61 6.78 -9.05 -12.90
N SER A 62 6.28 -8.97 -11.68
CA SER A 62 7.10 -8.83 -10.48
C SER A 62 6.44 -9.51 -9.28
N ARG A 63 7.21 -9.68 -8.21
CA ARG A 63 6.70 -10.23 -6.95
C ARG A 63 7.30 -9.48 -5.78
N LEU A 64 6.42 -9.05 -4.88
CA LEU A 64 6.75 -8.34 -3.64
C LEU A 64 6.28 -9.18 -2.45
N THR A 65 7.12 -9.28 -1.42
CA THR A 65 6.73 -9.80 -0.10
C THR A 65 6.85 -8.69 0.93
N CYS A 66 5.78 -8.41 1.65
CA CYS A 66 5.69 -7.33 2.64
C CYS A 66 4.85 -7.83 3.83
N ASP A 67 5.41 -7.82 5.05
CA ASP A 67 4.76 -8.38 6.26
C ASP A 67 4.09 -9.76 6.03
N ASN A 68 4.87 -10.70 5.48
CA ASN A 68 4.43 -12.05 5.10
C ASN A 68 3.30 -12.13 4.05
N ARG A 69 2.89 -11.01 3.46
CA ARG A 69 1.92 -10.94 2.36
C ARG A 69 2.62 -10.90 1.03
N ILE A 70 2.09 -11.62 0.06
CA ILE A 70 2.66 -11.75 -1.26
C ILE A 70 1.79 -11.02 -2.27
N HIS A 71 2.39 -10.05 -2.95
CA HIS A 71 1.78 -9.35 -4.06
C HIS A 71 2.47 -9.80 -5.35
N THR A 72 1.70 -10.36 -6.28
CA THR A 72 2.20 -10.76 -7.60
C THR A 72 1.62 -9.82 -8.64
N PHE A 73 2.47 -9.21 -9.45
CA PHE A 73 2.06 -8.27 -10.50
C PHE A 73 2.26 -8.92 -11.87
N GLN A 74 1.29 -8.71 -12.76
CA GLN A 74 1.32 -9.16 -14.14
C GLN A 74 0.84 -8.01 -15.03
N SER A 75 1.74 -7.52 -15.89
CA SER A 75 1.44 -6.47 -16.86
C SER A 75 0.89 -7.09 -18.15
N ASN A 76 -0.44 -7.11 -18.30
CA ASN A 76 -1.13 -7.74 -19.43
C ASN A 76 -2.00 -6.70 -20.16
N ALA A 77 -1.89 -6.61 -21.49
CA ALA A 77 -2.68 -5.66 -22.27
C ALA A 77 -4.20 -5.82 -22.02
N GLY A 78 -4.86 -4.73 -21.63
CA GLY A 78 -6.31 -4.67 -21.37
C GLY A 78 -6.79 -5.35 -20.07
N ALA A 79 -5.88 -5.77 -19.18
CA ALA A 79 -6.25 -6.29 -17.87
C ALA A 79 -6.46 -5.16 -16.85
N ALA A 80 -7.41 -5.31 -15.95
CA ALA A 80 -7.64 -4.36 -14.85
C ALA A 80 -8.20 -5.10 -13.62
N ASP A 81 -7.70 -6.30 -13.36
CA ASP A 81 -8.22 -7.21 -12.34
C ASP A 81 -7.30 -7.26 -11.13
N ILE A 82 -7.89 -7.27 -9.94
CA ILE A 82 -7.21 -7.53 -8.67
C ILE A 82 -7.86 -8.75 -8.04
N CYS A 83 -7.10 -9.82 -7.79
CA CYS A 83 -7.62 -11.04 -7.19
C CYS A 83 -7.14 -11.19 -5.74
N LEU A 84 -8.10 -11.32 -4.82
CA LEU A 84 -7.91 -11.69 -3.42
C LEU A 84 -8.26 -13.18 -3.26
N ASP A 85 -7.28 -14.05 -3.03
CA ASP A 85 -7.53 -15.49 -2.94
C ASP A 85 -8.37 -15.82 -1.70
N GLY A 86 -9.61 -16.30 -1.92
CA GLY A 86 -10.58 -16.55 -0.85
C GLY A 86 -10.96 -15.29 -0.04
N GLY A 87 -10.84 -14.09 -0.62
CA GLY A 87 -11.15 -12.82 0.03
C GLY A 87 -10.11 -12.38 1.08
N ARG A 88 -8.94 -13.04 1.14
CA ARG A 88 -7.85 -12.71 2.05
C ARG A 88 -6.73 -12.00 1.31
N ASP A 89 -5.92 -11.27 2.08
CA ASP A 89 -4.83 -10.44 1.56
C ASP A 89 -3.44 -11.03 1.75
N ASP A 90 -3.37 -12.29 2.20
CA ASP A 90 -2.12 -13.06 2.29
C ASP A 90 -1.45 -13.20 0.91
N HIS A 91 -2.28 -13.32 -0.14
CA HIS A 91 -1.87 -13.41 -1.54
C HIS A 91 -2.77 -12.55 -2.41
N VAL A 92 -2.20 -11.53 -3.04
CA VAL A 92 -2.91 -10.63 -3.95
C VAL A 92 -2.26 -10.71 -5.33
N LEU A 93 -3.09 -10.94 -6.35
CA LEU A 93 -2.66 -10.94 -7.74
C LEU A 93 -3.19 -9.69 -8.45
N TRP A 94 -2.28 -8.89 -8.98
CA TRP A 94 -2.57 -7.66 -9.73
C TRP A 94 -2.35 -7.96 -11.21
N ARG A 95 -3.43 -8.09 -11.98
CA ARG A 95 -3.38 -8.23 -13.44
C ARG A 95 -3.83 -6.92 -14.04
N LEU A 96 -2.86 -6.12 -14.43
CA LEU A 96 -3.08 -4.73 -14.82
C LEU A 96 -2.48 -4.50 -16.19
N ASP A 97 -3.07 -3.60 -16.97
CA ASP A 97 -2.48 -3.16 -18.20
C ASP A 97 -1.39 -2.12 -17.95
N PRO A 98 -0.47 -1.93 -18.91
CA PRO A 98 0.65 -1.01 -18.73
C PRO A 98 0.23 0.44 -18.41
N ALA A 99 -0.92 0.91 -18.90
CA ALA A 99 -1.40 2.26 -18.63
C ALA A 99 -1.89 2.39 -17.19
N THR A 100 -2.67 1.41 -16.69
CA THR A 100 -3.08 1.37 -15.28
C THR A 100 -1.88 1.26 -14.33
N ILE A 101 -0.86 0.46 -14.68
CA ILE A 101 0.38 0.39 -13.88
C ILE A 101 1.07 1.75 -13.82
N GLN A 102 1.19 2.44 -14.97
CA GLN A 102 1.79 3.78 -15.02
C GLN A 102 1.00 4.80 -14.20
N GLU A 103 -0.32 4.79 -14.30
CA GLU A 103 -1.20 5.66 -13.50
C GLU A 103 -0.98 5.43 -11.99
N MET A 104 -0.96 4.17 -11.55
CA MET A 104 -0.67 3.82 -10.16
C MET A 104 0.69 4.34 -9.71
N ILE A 105 1.74 4.20 -10.54
CA ILE A 105 3.09 4.71 -10.25
C ILE A 105 3.07 6.24 -10.08
N ASP A 106 2.40 6.96 -10.97
CA ASP A 106 2.34 8.42 -10.92
C ASP A 106 1.63 8.90 -9.64
N LEU A 107 0.51 8.26 -9.29
CA LEU A 107 -0.25 8.57 -8.06
C LEU A 107 0.55 8.24 -6.80
N LEU A 108 1.16 7.06 -6.73
CA LEU A 108 1.98 6.65 -5.58
C LEU A 108 3.19 7.57 -5.40
N THR A 109 3.85 7.96 -6.50
CA THR A 109 4.96 8.90 -6.47
C THR A 109 4.50 10.27 -5.97
N GLY A 110 3.34 10.74 -6.39
CA GLY A 110 2.74 11.99 -5.91
C GLY A 110 2.36 11.99 -4.43
N MET A 111 2.07 10.82 -3.84
CA MET A 111 1.77 10.68 -2.41
C MET A 111 3.03 10.66 -1.51
N LYS A 112 4.24 10.55 -2.07
CA LYS A 112 5.48 10.50 -1.27
C LYS A 112 5.66 11.76 -0.43
N GLY A 113 5.84 11.60 0.88
CA GLY A 113 6.03 12.70 1.82
C GLY A 113 4.75 13.50 2.11
N HIS A 114 3.62 13.13 1.50
CA HIS A 114 2.31 13.54 1.99
C HIS A 114 2.00 12.68 3.22
N GLY A 115 1.35 13.27 4.23
CA GLY A 115 0.84 12.51 5.38
C GLY A 115 -0.30 11.57 4.98
N MET A 116 -1.33 11.47 5.81
CA MET A 116 -2.51 10.66 5.48
C MET A 116 -3.17 11.16 4.19
N CYS A 117 -3.24 10.29 3.17
CA CYS A 117 -3.83 10.61 1.87
C CYS A 117 -4.28 9.36 1.12
N HIS A 118 -5.12 9.56 0.10
CA HIS A 118 -5.54 8.52 -0.83
C HIS A 118 -5.74 9.06 -2.24
N ASN A 119 -5.69 8.16 -3.22
CA ASN A 119 -6.07 8.40 -4.62
C ASN A 119 -6.92 7.23 -5.15
N TYR A 120 -7.60 7.46 -6.27
CA TYR A 120 -8.48 6.50 -6.91
C TYR A 120 -7.91 6.08 -8.26
N VAL A 121 -8.09 4.81 -8.60
CA VAL A 121 -7.74 4.23 -9.91
C VAL A 121 -8.92 3.40 -10.39
N ASP A 122 -9.28 3.52 -11.66
CA ASP A 122 -10.33 2.71 -12.26
C ASP A 122 -9.83 1.28 -12.51
N ILE A 123 -10.63 0.30 -12.10
CA ILE A 123 -10.36 -1.13 -12.30
C ILE A 123 -11.61 -1.86 -12.82
N ALA A 124 -11.48 -3.14 -13.17
CA ALA A 124 -12.59 -3.93 -13.70
C ALA A 124 -13.15 -4.96 -12.71
N THR A 125 -12.30 -5.63 -11.94
CA THR A 125 -12.73 -6.63 -10.94
C THR A 125 -11.86 -6.60 -9.69
N PRO A 126 -12.40 -6.94 -8.51
CA PRO A 126 -13.80 -7.28 -8.20
C PRO A 126 -14.75 -6.08 -8.13
N ALA A 127 -14.21 -4.86 -8.13
CA ALA A 127 -14.95 -3.60 -8.10
C ALA A 127 -14.52 -2.72 -9.27
N GLN A 128 -15.15 -1.55 -9.41
CA GLN A 128 -14.78 -0.57 -10.44
C GLN A 128 -13.74 0.45 -9.97
N THR A 129 -13.43 0.47 -8.66
CA THR A 129 -12.54 1.45 -8.06
C THR A 129 -11.52 0.77 -7.15
N LEU A 130 -10.26 1.15 -7.32
CA LEU A 130 -9.16 0.91 -6.42
C LEU A 130 -8.85 2.20 -5.64
N VAL A 131 -8.82 2.12 -4.33
CA VAL A 131 -8.37 3.17 -3.42
C VAL A 131 -6.93 2.87 -3.01
N LEU A 132 -5.98 3.68 -3.46
CA LEU A 132 -4.61 3.67 -2.97
C LEU A 132 -4.55 4.59 -1.75
N SER A 133 -4.16 4.08 -0.58
CA SER A 133 -4.17 4.85 0.67
C SER A 133 -2.89 4.71 1.46
N VAL A 134 -2.36 5.84 1.94
CA VAL A 134 -1.19 5.92 2.82
C VAL A 134 -1.63 6.34 4.21
N ASP A 135 -1.35 5.50 5.21
CA ASP A 135 -1.61 5.67 6.66
C ASP A 135 -3.07 5.94 7.07
N GLU A 136 -3.98 6.24 6.14
CA GLU A 136 -5.35 6.65 6.45
C GLU A 136 -6.24 5.48 6.84
N TYR A 137 -6.08 4.31 6.22
CA TYR A 137 -6.92 3.13 6.52
C TYR A 137 -6.20 2.05 7.34
N LEU A 138 -4.95 2.29 7.75
CA LEU A 138 -4.19 1.35 8.58
C LEU A 138 -4.58 1.41 10.06
N VAL A 139 -5.12 2.53 10.54
CA VAL A 139 -5.59 2.63 11.93
C VAL A 139 -6.94 3.33 11.97
N PRO A 140 -7.85 2.93 12.87
CA PRO A 140 -9.07 3.70 13.11
C PRO A 140 -8.72 5.16 13.45
N ASN A 141 -9.39 6.10 12.80
CA ASN A 141 -9.19 7.52 13.02
C ASN A 141 -10.52 8.27 12.84
N ALA A 142 -10.47 9.61 12.92
CA ALA A 142 -11.68 10.44 12.82
C ALA A 142 -12.40 10.34 11.46
N VAL A 143 -11.68 9.91 10.41
CA VAL A 143 -12.19 9.71 9.05
C VAL A 143 -12.59 8.25 8.82
N VAL A 144 -11.81 7.31 9.37
CA VAL A 144 -12.03 5.86 9.26
C VAL A 144 -12.50 5.32 10.62
N HIS A 145 -13.82 5.24 10.81
CA HIS A 145 -14.42 4.77 12.07
C HIS A 145 -14.04 3.32 12.43
N THR A 146 -13.80 2.46 11.44
CA THR A 146 -13.30 1.09 11.61
C THR A 146 -12.39 0.74 10.43
N SER A 147 -11.12 0.42 10.67
CA SER A 147 -10.26 -0.15 9.63
C SER A 147 -10.81 -1.52 9.23
N PRO A 148 -10.92 -1.86 7.93
CA PRO A 148 -11.35 -3.19 7.49
C PRO A 148 -10.38 -4.30 7.93
N PHE A 149 -9.19 -3.92 8.39
CA PHE A 149 -8.14 -4.83 8.83
C PHE A 149 -8.15 -5.11 10.34
N GLY A 150 -9.04 -4.47 11.09
CA GLY A 150 -9.09 -4.54 12.56
C GLY A 150 -8.12 -3.57 13.25
N TYR A 151 -7.83 -3.83 14.52
CA TYR A 151 -6.82 -3.09 15.29
C TYR A 151 -5.47 -3.82 15.16
N PHE A 152 -4.41 -3.08 14.81
CA PHE A 152 -3.03 -3.57 14.82
C PHE A 152 -2.43 -3.49 16.22
#